data_AF-A0A7S0M5E1-F1
#
_entry.id   AF-A0A7S0M5E1-F1
#
_cell.length_a   1.000
_cell.length_b   1.000
_cell.length_c   1.000
_cell.angle_alpha   90.00
_cell.angle_beta   90.00
_cell.angle_gamma   90.00
#
_symmetry.space_group_name_H-M   'P 1'
#
loop_
_entity.id
_entity.type
_entity.pdbx_description
1 polymer ?
#
loop_
_entity_poly.entity_id
_entity_poly.type
_entity_poly.pdbx_seq_one_letter_code
_entity_poly.pdbx_strand_id
1 'polypeptide(L)'
;SEKWEDAFLLLKQHPDMGDQVHLPYARFLTASDRFEEAQEAYRKAGRPDEAIRTLDKLCASAIVLARFADAAYFYWLLAVQHARLFESDPDEAHVKRYLSYSDRADVYLAYECIHRYTTQPFTSHVPETIFHTARFIIGKLDQLKEEEALAGVSRVCTLWALAEQARKLACFKVARKAYDQLSAMRLPDSWQDKVDLATIQVRGKAMVDQDEILSGEVMFSGVRSFINMDLLPLVEFRIPEGMSREEAQRLIGSESEPAARRGGGAERAVAGGNVLSMEDDEGQDSMGSDLAEFQQQLLSSADDSLPVCPPEVLRRMSRGDVLVQRSQCRAVSDRYFRLMAPDVGIVVCAACGRMFAE
;
A
#
# COMPACT_ATOMS: atom_id res chain seq x y z
N SER A 1 1.27 -25.71 37.88
CA SER A 1 0.63 -24.39 38.00
C SER A 1 1.74 -23.36 38.10
N GLU A 2 2.02 -22.66 37.02
CA GLU A 2 3.11 -21.69 36.98
C GLU A 2 2.65 -20.41 37.70
N LYS A 3 3.30 -20.07 38.82
CA LYS A 3 2.93 -18.93 39.68
C LYS A 3 3.72 -17.70 39.29
N TRP A 4 3.35 -17.09 38.18
CA TRP A 4 4.01 -15.90 37.66
C TRP A 4 3.79 -14.67 38.56
N GLU A 5 2.66 -14.61 39.27
CA GLU A 5 2.36 -13.53 40.23
C GLU A 5 3.37 -13.48 41.39
N ASP A 6 3.71 -14.64 41.96
CA ASP A 6 4.74 -14.77 43.00
C ASP A 6 6.12 -14.39 42.46
N ALA A 7 6.42 -14.77 41.21
CA ALA A 7 7.68 -14.42 40.54
C ALA A 7 7.82 -12.90 40.31
N PHE A 8 6.74 -12.21 39.91
CA PHE A 8 6.74 -10.74 39.80
C PHE A 8 6.80 -10.04 41.15
N LEU A 9 6.26 -10.64 42.21
CA LEU A 9 6.38 -10.11 43.57
C LEU A 9 7.84 -10.16 44.05
N LEU A 10 8.55 -11.26 43.77
CA LEU A 10 9.97 -11.42 44.07
C LEU A 10 10.84 -10.48 43.22
N LEU A 11 10.45 -10.23 41.97
CA LEU A 11 11.11 -9.26 41.08
C LEU A 11 11.08 -7.83 41.65
N LYS A 12 9.98 -7.44 42.30
CA LYS A 12 9.88 -6.13 42.98
C LYS A 12 10.84 -6.02 44.17
N GLN A 13 11.20 -7.15 44.79
CA GLN A 13 12.14 -7.19 45.91
C GLN A 13 13.60 -7.27 45.44
N HIS A 14 13.85 -7.89 44.29
CA HIS A 14 15.17 -8.02 43.66
C HIS A 14 15.13 -7.62 42.18
N PRO A 15 15.31 -6.32 41.86
CA PRO A 15 15.28 -5.82 40.48
C PRO A 15 16.38 -6.42 39.59
N ASP A 16 17.49 -6.83 40.20
CA ASP A 16 18.67 -7.36 39.50
C ASP A 16 18.41 -8.69 38.77
N MET A 17 17.34 -9.42 39.13
CA MET A 17 16.94 -10.67 38.47
C MET A 17 15.87 -10.50 37.39
N GLY A 18 15.66 -9.26 36.91
CA GLY A 18 14.76 -8.89 35.82
C GLY A 18 14.76 -9.89 34.66
N ASP A 19 15.94 -10.11 34.09
CA ASP A 19 16.13 -10.93 32.89
C ASP A 19 15.79 -12.41 33.10
N GLN A 20 16.04 -12.94 34.30
CA GLN A 20 15.84 -14.35 34.62
C GLN A 20 14.36 -14.72 34.80
N VAL A 21 13.51 -13.75 35.13
CA VAL A 21 12.05 -13.96 35.27
C VAL A 21 11.33 -13.61 33.97
N HIS A 22 11.71 -12.51 33.33
CA HIS A 22 11.05 -12.05 32.12
C HIS A 22 11.26 -13.00 30.93
N LEU A 23 12.42 -13.66 30.82
CA LEU A 23 12.69 -14.57 29.70
C LEU A 23 11.83 -15.86 29.75
N PRO A 24 11.76 -16.61 30.86
CA PRO A 24 10.84 -17.75 30.99
C PRO A 24 9.38 -17.34 30.86
N TYR A 25 9.00 -16.17 31.38
CA TYR A 25 7.65 -15.64 31.25
C TYR A 25 7.29 -15.35 29.78
N ALA A 26 8.20 -14.76 29.01
CA ALA A 26 8.01 -14.51 27.58
C ALA A 26 7.83 -15.81 26.77
N ARG A 27 8.59 -16.87 27.13
CA ARG A 27 8.44 -18.20 26.52
C ARG A 27 7.10 -18.84 26.85
N PHE A 28 6.65 -18.72 28.10
CA PHE A 28 5.32 -19.17 28.51
C PHE A 28 4.19 -18.45 27.76
N LEU A 29 4.28 -17.11 27.66
CA LEU A 29 3.31 -16.32 26.91
C LEU A 29 3.28 -16.68 25.42
N THR A 30 4.45 -16.94 24.83
CA THR A 30 4.57 -17.44 23.45
C THR A 30 3.87 -18.79 23.29
N ALA A 31 4.07 -19.71 24.23
CA ALA A 31 3.41 -21.02 24.22
C ALA A 31 1.88 -20.95 24.43
N SER A 32 1.40 -19.82 24.97
CA SER A 32 -0.01 -19.54 25.23
C SER A 32 -0.67 -18.68 24.15
N ASP A 33 -0.03 -18.47 22.99
CA ASP A 33 -0.46 -17.59 21.89
C ASP A 33 -0.68 -16.10 22.26
N ARG A 34 -0.15 -15.65 23.40
CA ARG A 34 -0.22 -14.24 23.86
C ARG A 34 0.99 -13.47 23.34
N PHE A 35 1.05 -13.30 22.03
CA PHE A 35 2.24 -12.82 21.35
C PHE A 35 2.61 -11.37 21.68
N GLU A 36 1.66 -10.44 21.74
CA GLU A 36 1.94 -9.02 22.04
C GLU A 36 2.56 -8.86 23.43
N GLU A 37 2.04 -9.58 24.41
CA GLU A 37 2.56 -9.59 25.78
C GLU A 37 3.92 -10.31 25.86
N ALA A 38 4.10 -11.37 25.07
CA ALA A 38 5.39 -12.06 24.97
C ALA A 38 6.47 -11.12 24.44
N GLN A 39 6.16 -10.30 23.42
CA GLN A 39 7.09 -9.30 22.87
C GLN A 39 7.47 -8.26 23.92
N GLU A 40 6.50 -7.75 24.67
CA GLU A 40 6.74 -6.80 25.75
C GLU A 40 7.60 -7.41 26.88
N ALA A 41 7.42 -8.70 27.16
CA ALA A 41 8.25 -9.43 28.11
C ALA A 41 9.68 -9.66 27.60
N TYR A 42 9.88 -10.01 26.33
CA TYR A 42 11.22 -10.14 25.73
C TYR A 42 11.97 -8.80 25.72
N ARG A 43 11.25 -7.70 25.51
CA ARG A 43 11.80 -6.35 25.59
C ARG A 43 12.27 -6.01 27.00
N LYS A 44 11.45 -6.32 28.02
CA LYS A 44 11.81 -6.15 29.44
C LYS A 44 13.00 -7.02 29.86
N ALA A 45 13.19 -8.17 29.21
CA ALA A 45 14.33 -9.05 29.42
C ALA A 45 15.62 -8.62 28.67
N GLY A 46 15.59 -7.53 27.89
CA GLY A 46 16.76 -7.06 27.14
C GLY A 46 17.22 -8.00 26.01
N ARG A 47 16.39 -8.95 25.56
CA ARG A 47 16.75 -9.97 24.55
C ARG A 47 15.86 -9.89 23.29
N PRO A 48 15.95 -8.81 22.50
CA PRO A 48 15.14 -8.65 21.29
C PRO A 48 15.45 -9.69 20.19
N ASP A 49 16.68 -10.21 20.16
CA ASP A 49 17.08 -11.23 19.18
C ASP A 49 16.30 -12.55 19.34
N GLU A 50 16.01 -12.96 20.58
CA GLU A 50 15.19 -14.15 20.84
C GLU A 50 13.73 -13.92 20.43
N ALA A 51 13.25 -12.68 20.57
CA ALA A 51 11.90 -12.30 20.13
C ALA A 51 11.76 -12.39 18.60
N ILE A 52 12.75 -11.85 17.86
CA ILE A 52 12.82 -11.95 16.39
C ILE A 52 12.87 -13.40 15.94
N ARG A 53 13.77 -14.22 16.52
CA ARG A 53 13.87 -15.65 16.20
C ARG A 53 12.57 -16.42 16.46
N THR A 54 11.82 -16.00 17.47
CA THR A 54 10.52 -16.60 17.79
C THR A 54 9.47 -16.19 16.76
N LEU A 55 9.44 -14.92 16.36
CA LEU A 55 8.55 -14.42 15.30
C LEU A 55 8.85 -15.10 13.96
N ASP A 56 10.11 -15.27 13.57
CA ASP A 56 10.47 -15.96 12.33
C ASP A 56 9.93 -17.40 12.29
N LYS A 57 10.00 -18.11 13.41
CA LYS A 57 9.44 -19.47 13.54
C LYS A 57 7.92 -19.46 13.45
N LEU A 58 7.26 -18.47 14.05
CA LEU A 58 5.80 -18.32 13.97
C LEU A 58 5.36 -18.00 12.54
N CYS A 59 6.09 -17.15 11.81
CA CYS A 59 5.87 -16.90 10.39
C CYS A 59 5.96 -18.20 9.57
N ALA A 60 7.04 -18.96 9.72
CA ALA A 60 7.21 -20.22 9.00
C ALA A 60 6.11 -21.24 9.31
N SER A 61 5.70 -21.32 10.57
CA SER A 61 4.58 -22.19 11.01
C SER A 61 3.25 -21.75 10.40
N ALA A 62 2.94 -20.44 10.46
CA ALA A 62 1.71 -19.89 9.92
C ALA A 62 1.57 -20.13 8.40
N ILE A 63 2.67 -20.02 7.66
CA ILE A 63 2.71 -20.32 6.22
C ILE A 63 2.39 -21.80 5.96
N VAL A 64 3.01 -22.72 6.72
CA VAL A 64 2.77 -24.18 6.57
C VAL A 64 1.33 -24.55 6.92
N LEU A 65 0.74 -23.89 7.92
CA LEU A 65 -0.65 -24.08 8.33
C LEU A 65 -1.66 -23.36 7.42
N ALA A 66 -1.20 -22.70 6.35
CA ALA A 66 -2.03 -21.88 5.45
C ALA A 66 -2.84 -20.78 6.18
N ARG A 67 -2.33 -20.29 7.32
CA ARG A 67 -2.91 -19.17 8.10
C ARG A 67 -2.24 -17.87 7.66
N PHE A 68 -2.56 -17.40 6.46
CA PHE A 68 -1.85 -16.28 5.84
C PHE A 68 -2.18 -14.93 6.51
N ALA A 69 -3.36 -14.78 7.10
CA ALA A 69 -3.70 -13.62 7.93
C ALA A 69 -2.72 -13.44 9.11
N ASP A 70 -2.43 -14.53 9.83
CA ASP A 70 -1.52 -14.49 10.97
C ASP A 70 -0.08 -14.30 10.50
N ALA A 71 0.32 -14.94 9.40
CA ALA A 71 1.63 -14.71 8.79
C ALA A 71 1.83 -13.23 8.44
N ALA A 72 0.84 -12.59 7.82
CA ALA A 72 0.87 -11.16 7.51
C ALA A 72 1.06 -10.31 8.77
N TYR A 73 0.30 -10.60 9.83
CA TYR A 73 0.41 -9.92 11.11
C TYR A 73 1.80 -10.10 11.74
N PHE A 74 2.34 -11.31 11.74
CA PHE A 74 3.67 -11.58 12.29
C PHE A 74 4.80 -10.90 11.49
N TYR A 75 4.72 -10.86 10.16
CA TYR A 75 5.68 -10.11 9.34
C TYR A 75 5.59 -8.61 9.56
N TRP A 76 4.38 -8.05 9.72
CA TRP A 76 4.22 -6.65 10.09
C TRP A 76 4.84 -6.36 11.46
N LEU A 77 4.56 -7.21 12.46
CA LEU A 77 5.14 -7.09 13.80
C LEU A 77 6.67 -7.17 13.76
N LEU A 78 7.22 -8.09 12.97
CA LEU A 78 8.66 -8.22 12.74
C LEU A 78 9.25 -6.93 12.15
N ALA A 79 8.59 -6.35 11.14
CA ALA A 79 9.00 -5.06 10.57
C ALA A 79 9.01 -3.94 11.61
N VAL A 80 7.96 -3.85 12.45
CA VAL A 80 7.89 -2.87 13.56
C VAL A 80 9.03 -3.05 14.55
N GLN A 81 9.35 -4.28 14.94
CA GLN A 81 10.45 -4.53 15.89
C GLN A 81 11.80 -4.15 15.28
N HIS A 82 12.04 -4.50 14.02
CA HIS A 82 13.24 -4.07 13.32
C HIS A 82 13.31 -2.54 13.19
N ALA A 83 12.20 -1.86 12.94
CA ALA A 83 12.16 -0.40 12.88
C ALA A 83 12.60 0.24 14.21
N ARG A 84 12.12 -0.28 15.34
CA ARG A 84 12.39 0.24 16.68
C ARG A 84 13.80 -0.03 17.19
N LEU A 85 14.35 -1.21 16.86
CA LEU A 85 15.69 -1.60 17.33
C LEU A 85 16.81 -0.76 16.70
N PHE A 86 16.59 -0.29 15.47
CA PHE A 86 17.59 0.44 14.70
C PHE A 86 17.23 1.93 14.51
N GLU A 87 16.50 2.51 15.48
CA GLU A 87 16.13 3.95 15.45
C GLU A 87 17.36 4.88 15.49
N SER A 88 18.48 4.43 16.05
CA SER A 88 19.67 5.26 16.28
C SER A 88 20.69 5.24 15.13
N ASP A 89 20.87 4.12 14.43
CA ASP A 89 21.81 3.95 13.31
C ASP A 89 21.22 3.04 12.22
N PRO A 90 20.59 3.59 11.17
CA PRO A 90 20.00 2.79 10.11
C PRO A 90 21.05 2.38 9.07
N ASP A 91 21.60 1.17 9.19
CA ASP A 91 22.37 0.62 8.05
C ASP A 91 21.44 0.35 6.86
N GLU A 92 21.98 0.47 5.65
CA GLU A 92 21.27 0.17 4.40
C GLU A 92 20.69 -1.26 4.39
N ALA A 93 21.39 -2.22 5.01
CA ALA A 93 20.94 -3.60 5.14
C ALA A 93 19.74 -3.75 6.10
N HIS A 94 19.62 -2.90 7.12
CA HIS A 94 18.48 -2.89 8.04
C HIS A 94 17.24 -2.32 7.36
N VAL A 95 17.40 -1.24 6.60
CA VAL A 95 16.32 -0.65 5.81
C VAL A 95 15.79 -1.65 4.76
N LYS A 96 16.69 -2.34 4.03
CA LYS A 96 16.29 -3.39 3.08
C LYS A 96 15.52 -4.52 3.75
N ARG A 97 15.93 -4.97 4.93
CA ARG A 97 15.22 -6.02 5.69
C ARG A 97 13.84 -5.57 6.15
N TYR A 98 13.73 -4.34 6.68
CA TYR A 98 12.43 -3.77 7.04
C TYR A 98 11.47 -3.73 5.86
N LEU A 99 11.93 -3.24 4.69
CA LEU A 99 11.12 -3.19 3.48
C LEU A 99 10.70 -4.59 3.04
N SER A 100 11.63 -5.55 3.05
CA SER A 100 11.35 -6.95 2.72
C SER A 100 10.28 -7.57 3.63
N TYR A 101 10.31 -7.30 4.95
CA TYR A 101 9.27 -7.78 5.86
C TYR A 101 7.93 -7.07 5.67
N SER A 102 7.95 -5.76 5.40
CA SER A 102 6.74 -4.99 5.08
C SER A 102 6.07 -5.51 3.81
N ASP A 103 6.85 -5.72 2.74
CA ASP A 103 6.35 -6.26 1.48
C ASP A 103 5.77 -7.67 1.66
N ARG A 104 6.45 -8.53 2.45
CA ARG A 104 5.92 -9.87 2.79
C ARG A 104 4.59 -9.79 3.52
N ALA A 105 4.46 -8.91 4.50
CA ALA A 105 3.20 -8.72 5.23
C ALA A 105 2.04 -8.37 4.28
N ASP A 106 2.30 -7.46 3.33
CA ASP A 106 1.30 -7.01 2.36
C ASP A 106 0.89 -8.12 1.41
N VAL A 107 1.86 -8.90 0.90
CA VAL A 107 1.58 -10.00 -0.01
C VAL A 107 0.83 -11.14 0.69
N TYR A 108 1.19 -11.49 1.93
CA TYR A 108 0.46 -12.53 2.66
C TYR A 108 -0.97 -12.12 3.00
N LEU A 109 -1.21 -10.84 3.34
CA LEU A 109 -2.58 -10.38 3.56
C LEU A 109 -3.39 -10.42 2.25
N ALA A 110 -2.80 -9.95 1.15
CA ALA A 110 -3.44 -10.04 -0.17
C ALA A 110 -3.73 -11.50 -0.53
N TYR A 111 -2.78 -12.41 -0.27
CA TYR A 111 -2.94 -13.82 -0.61
C TYR A 111 -4.01 -14.52 0.22
N GLU A 112 -4.21 -14.14 1.50
CA GLU A 112 -5.31 -14.64 2.32
C GLU A 112 -6.67 -14.45 1.63
N CYS A 113 -6.91 -13.29 0.99
CA CYS A 113 -8.15 -13.03 0.26
C CYS A 113 -8.34 -14.02 -0.92
N ILE A 114 -7.26 -14.35 -1.63
CA ILE A 114 -7.28 -15.29 -2.77
C ILE A 114 -7.40 -16.72 -2.29
N HIS A 115 -6.67 -17.08 -1.24
CA HIS A 115 -6.72 -18.41 -0.64
C HIS A 115 -8.13 -18.71 -0.14
N ARG A 116 -8.77 -17.74 0.54
CA ARG A 116 -10.17 -17.84 0.96
C ARG A 116 -11.10 -17.99 -0.24
N TYR A 117 -10.89 -17.22 -1.30
CA TYR A 117 -11.68 -17.32 -2.53
C TYR A 117 -11.59 -18.71 -3.19
N THR A 118 -10.42 -19.33 -3.15
CA THR A 118 -10.17 -20.60 -3.85
C THR A 118 -10.59 -21.81 -3.02
N THR A 119 -10.41 -21.74 -1.70
CA THR A 119 -10.64 -22.87 -0.78
C THR A 119 -12.06 -22.88 -0.23
N GLN A 120 -12.70 -21.71 -0.02
CA GLN A 120 -14.03 -21.63 0.57
C GLN A 120 -15.12 -21.47 -0.51
N PRO A 121 -16.23 -22.22 -0.42
CA PRO A 121 -17.30 -22.19 -1.43
C PRO A 121 -18.12 -20.89 -1.41
N PHE A 122 -18.09 -20.16 -0.30
CA PHE A 122 -18.77 -18.89 -0.12
C PHE A 122 -17.74 -17.82 0.17
N THR A 123 -17.81 -16.72 -0.58
CA THR A 123 -16.92 -15.58 -0.39
C THR A 123 -17.80 -14.33 -0.33
N SER A 124 -17.49 -13.46 0.62
CA SER A 124 -18.17 -12.16 0.77
C SER A 124 -17.48 -11.06 -0.03
N HIS A 125 -16.42 -11.38 -0.76
CA HIS A 125 -15.55 -10.41 -1.42
C HIS A 125 -16.13 -10.01 -2.78
N VAL A 126 -16.06 -8.72 -3.04
CA VAL A 126 -16.46 -8.11 -4.31
C VAL A 126 -15.52 -8.63 -5.42
N PRO A 127 -16.02 -9.04 -6.60
CA PRO A 127 -15.21 -9.55 -7.71
C PRO A 127 -14.03 -8.65 -8.10
N GLU A 128 -14.24 -7.34 -8.05
CA GLU A 128 -13.29 -6.26 -8.30
C GLU A 128 -12.13 -6.35 -7.30
N THR A 129 -12.42 -6.47 -6.00
CA THR A 129 -11.41 -6.63 -4.95
C THR A 129 -10.52 -7.83 -5.20
N ILE A 130 -11.08 -8.98 -5.58
CA ILE A 130 -10.30 -10.20 -5.88
C ILE A 130 -9.44 -9.98 -7.13
N PHE A 131 -9.99 -9.33 -8.16
CA PHE A 131 -9.26 -9.00 -9.39
C PHE A 131 -8.06 -8.10 -9.08
N HIS A 132 -8.27 -6.99 -8.35
CA HIS A 132 -7.21 -6.05 -8.00
C HIS A 132 -6.15 -6.68 -7.08
N THR A 133 -6.58 -7.48 -6.11
CA THR A 133 -5.69 -8.23 -5.22
C THR A 133 -4.82 -9.22 -5.99
N ALA A 134 -5.41 -9.99 -6.92
CA ALA A 134 -4.67 -10.95 -7.73
C ALA A 134 -3.64 -10.29 -8.63
N ARG A 135 -3.99 -9.15 -9.25
CA ARG A 135 -3.04 -8.34 -10.03
C ARG A 135 -1.87 -7.85 -9.18
N PHE A 136 -2.15 -7.33 -7.98
CA PHE A 136 -1.13 -6.84 -7.06
C PHE A 136 -0.11 -7.94 -6.73
N ILE A 137 -0.58 -9.14 -6.40
CA ILE A 137 0.29 -10.27 -6.08
C ILE A 137 1.11 -10.70 -7.29
N ILE A 138 0.52 -10.79 -8.48
CA ILE A 138 1.26 -11.17 -9.70
C ILE A 138 2.33 -10.13 -10.03
N GLY A 139 2.01 -8.83 -9.94
CA GLY A 139 2.99 -7.76 -10.14
C GLY A 139 4.15 -7.84 -9.14
N LYS A 140 3.86 -8.11 -7.85
CA LYS A 140 4.90 -8.32 -6.83
C LYS A 140 5.71 -9.60 -7.09
N LEU A 141 5.07 -10.69 -7.50
CA LEU A 141 5.74 -11.95 -7.82
C LEU A 141 6.66 -11.84 -9.04
N ASP A 142 6.30 -11.03 -10.03
CA ASP A 142 7.10 -10.80 -11.23
C ASP A 142 8.30 -9.86 -10.96
N GLN A 143 8.21 -8.99 -9.95
CA GLN A 143 9.30 -8.10 -9.51
C GLN A 143 10.31 -8.80 -8.59
N LEU A 144 9.90 -9.82 -7.84
CA LEU A 144 10.77 -10.56 -6.93
C LEU A 144 11.69 -11.50 -7.73
N LYS A 145 12.99 -11.48 -7.43
CA LYS A 145 13.95 -12.45 -7.98
C LYS A 145 13.64 -13.84 -7.43
N GLU A 146 13.90 -14.89 -8.21
CA GLU A 146 13.60 -16.29 -7.83
C GLU A 146 14.15 -16.72 -6.45
N GLU A 147 15.23 -16.08 -5.98
CA GLU A 147 15.85 -16.31 -4.67
C GLU A 147 14.98 -15.85 -3.47
N GLU A 148 14.04 -14.92 -3.70
CA GLU A 148 13.08 -14.41 -2.69
C GLU A 148 11.70 -15.04 -2.85
N ALA A 149 11.63 -16.30 -3.28
CA ALA A 149 10.38 -17.03 -3.44
C ALA A 149 9.53 -16.91 -2.16
N LEU A 150 8.34 -16.31 -2.31
CA LEU A 150 7.36 -16.18 -1.23
C LEU A 150 6.82 -17.57 -0.88
N ALA A 151 7.27 -18.11 0.24
CA ALA A 151 6.87 -19.43 0.70
C ALA A 151 5.35 -19.51 0.90
N GLY A 152 4.71 -20.55 0.35
CA GLY A 152 3.27 -20.82 0.53
C GLY A 152 2.31 -20.01 -0.35
N VAL A 153 2.80 -19.05 -1.14
CA VAL A 153 1.97 -18.31 -2.11
C VAL A 153 1.87 -19.09 -3.42
N SER A 154 0.67 -19.59 -3.75
CA SER A 154 0.45 -20.32 -5.00
C SER A 154 0.19 -19.38 -6.17
N ARG A 155 1.15 -19.31 -7.10
CA ARG A 155 0.99 -18.55 -8.36
C ARG A 155 -0.20 -19.06 -9.19
N VAL A 156 -0.46 -20.36 -9.16
CA VAL A 156 -1.59 -20.99 -9.86
C VAL A 156 -2.93 -20.49 -9.31
N CYS A 157 -3.12 -20.48 -7.99
CA CYS A 157 -4.37 -20.03 -7.38
C CYS A 157 -4.62 -18.53 -7.67
N THR A 158 -3.56 -17.72 -7.60
CA THR A 158 -3.63 -16.28 -7.91
C THR A 158 -4.01 -16.03 -9.37
N LEU A 159 -3.37 -16.72 -10.32
CA LEU A 159 -3.69 -16.57 -11.74
C LEU A 159 -5.08 -17.09 -12.09
N TRP A 160 -5.51 -18.19 -11.46
CA TRP A 160 -6.88 -18.69 -11.62
C TRP A 160 -7.92 -17.69 -11.12
N ALA A 161 -7.73 -17.14 -9.92
CA ALA A 161 -8.61 -16.12 -9.36
C ALA A 161 -8.65 -14.88 -10.26
N LEU A 162 -7.49 -14.43 -10.76
CA LEU A 162 -7.41 -13.30 -11.70
C LEU A 162 -8.23 -13.58 -12.97
N ALA A 163 -8.00 -14.73 -13.61
CA ALA A 163 -8.61 -15.06 -14.90
C ALA A 163 -10.14 -15.21 -14.78
N GLU A 164 -10.61 -15.80 -13.69
CA GLU A 164 -12.04 -16.02 -13.44
C GLU A 164 -12.76 -14.71 -13.11
N GLN A 165 -12.16 -13.80 -12.32
CA GLN A 165 -12.77 -12.48 -12.10
C GLN A 165 -12.69 -11.60 -13.36
N ALA A 166 -11.57 -11.62 -14.08
CA ALA A 166 -11.41 -10.88 -15.34
C ALA A 166 -12.49 -11.28 -16.36
N ARG A 167 -12.85 -12.57 -16.40
CA ARG A 167 -13.95 -13.08 -17.23
C ARG A 167 -15.32 -12.51 -16.83
N LYS A 168 -15.58 -12.35 -15.51
CA LYS A 168 -16.82 -11.78 -14.99
C LYS A 168 -16.92 -10.27 -15.23
N LEU A 169 -15.81 -9.56 -15.10
CA LEU A 169 -15.68 -8.11 -15.35
C LEU A 169 -15.51 -7.76 -16.84
N ALA A 170 -15.65 -8.74 -17.74
CA ALA A 170 -15.48 -8.57 -19.18
C ALA A 170 -14.12 -7.99 -19.65
N CYS A 171 -13.06 -8.13 -18.84
CA CYS A 171 -11.68 -7.83 -19.20
C CYS A 171 -11.03 -9.04 -19.89
N PHE A 172 -11.43 -9.34 -21.12
CA PHE A 172 -11.02 -10.57 -21.81
C PHE A 172 -9.54 -10.61 -22.20
N LYS A 173 -8.87 -9.46 -22.43
CA LYS A 173 -7.42 -9.46 -22.72
C LYS A 173 -6.60 -9.97 -21.54
N VAL A 174 -6.90 -9.48 -20.34
CA VAL A 174 -6.23 -9.90 -19.09
C VAL A 174 -6.54 -11.37 -18.80
N ALA A 175 -7.79 -11.79 -18.97
CA ALA A 175 -8.19 -13.18 -18.81
C ALA A 175 -7.40 -14.13 -19.73
N ARG A 176 -7.25 -13.79 -21.02
CA ARG A 176 -6.44 -14.59 -21.97
C ARG A 176 -4.99 -14.70 -21.54
N LYS A 177 -4.35 -13.57 -21.23
CA LYS A 177 -2.94 -13.57 -20.79
C LYS A 177 -2.75 -14.44 -19.54
N ALA A 178 -3.68 -14.38 -18.58
CA ALA A 178 -3.64 -15.20 -17.39
C ALA A 178 -3.85 -16.70 -17.69
N TYR A 179 -4.81 -17.04 -18.56
CA TYR A 179 -5.03 -18.44 -18.98
C TYR A 179 -3.86 -19.01 -19.80
N ASP A 180 -3.26 -18.20 -20.68
CA ASP A 180 -2.08 -18.61 -21.44
C ASP A 180 -0.89 -18.90 -20.47
N GLN A 181 -0.69 -18.04 -19.46
CA GLN A 181 0.29 -18.27 -18.39
C GLN A 181 -0.03 -19.52 -17.55
N LEU A 182 -1.31 -19.78 -17.24
CA LEU A 182 -1.74 -20.99 -16.54
C LEU A 182 -1.45 -22.25 -17.35
N SER A 183 -1.73 -22.23 -18.66
CA SER A 183 -1.50 -23.36 -19.57
C SER A 183 -0.02 -23.68 -19.76
N ALA A 184 0.87 -22.68 -19.59
CA ALA A 184 2.32 -22.86 -19.63
C ALA A 184 2.88 -23.53 -18.35
N MET A 185 2.11 -23.54 -17.25
CA MET A 185 2.52 -24.15 -15.99
C MET A 185 2.06 -25.60 -15.88
N ARG A 186 2.78 -26.42 -15.11
CA ARG A 186 2.39 -27.81 -14.83
C ARG A 186 1.30 -27.85 -13.78
N LEU A 187 0.07 -28.11 -14.20
CA LEU A 187 -1.11 -28.22 -13.35
C LEU A 187 -1.44 -29.69 -13.06
N PRO A 188 -2.09 -30.00 -11.91
CA PRO A 188 -2.71 -31.31 -11.70
C PRO A 188 -3.87 -31.54 -12.67
N ASP A 189 -4.11 -32.79 -13.07
CA ASP A 189 -5.15 -33.16 -14.05
C ASP A 189 -6.55 -32.59 -13.71
N SER A 190 -6.91 -32.57 -12.42
CA SER A 190 -8.20 -32.03 -11.96
C SER A 190 -8.40 -30.53 -12.22
N TRP A 191 -7.30 -29.79 -12.36
CA TRP A 191 -7.28 -28.36 -12.66
C TRP A 191 -7.12 -28.10 -14.15
N GLN A 192 -6.40 -28.98 -14.86
CA GLN A 192 -6.14 -28.83 -16.29
C GLN A 192 -7.44 -28.78 -17.11
N ASP A 193 -8.36 -29.71 -16.86
CA ASP A 193 -9.67 -29.73 -17.55
C ASP A 193 -10.47 -28.42 -17.34
N LYS A 194 -10.41 -27.87 -16.13
CA LYS A 194 -11.12 -26.61 -15.78
C LYS A 194 -10.49 -25.42 -16.49
N VAL A 195 -9.16 -25.36 -16.52
CA VAL A 195 -8.40 -24.30 -17.19
C VAL A 195 -8.60 -24.36 -18.69
N ASP A 196 -8.57 -25.55 -19.29
CA ASP A 196 -8.76 -25.73 -20.73
C ASP A 196 -10.17 -25.31 -21.17
N LEU A 197 -11.19 -25.72 -20.41
CA LEU A 197 -12.58 -25.32 -20.65
C LEU A 197 -12.75 -23.79 -20.56
N ALA A 198 -12.18 -23.16 -19.53
CA ALA A 198 -12.24 -21.71 -19.36
C ALA A 198 -11.48 -20.97 -20.47
N THR A 199 -10.35 -21.51 -20.93
CA THR A 199 -9.55 -20.97 -22.04
C THR A 199 -10.35 -20.98 -23.34
N ILE A 200 -11.05 -22.08 -23.65
CA ILE A 200 -11.93 -22.18 -24.82
C ILE A 200 -13.06 -21.14 -24.74
N GLN A 201 -13.69 -20.98 -23.57
CA GLN A 201 -14.77 -20.01 -23.38
C GLN A 201 -14.31 -18.56 -23.63
N VAL A 202 -13.12 -18.17 -23.17
CA VAL A 202 -12.60 -16.81 -23.36
C VAL A 202 -12.12 -16.57 -24.80
N ARG A 203 -11.63 -17.60 -25.50
CA ARG A 203 -11.29 -17.50 -26.93
C ARG A 203 -12.50 -17.22 -27.81
N GLY A 204 -13.69 -17.67 -27.39
CA GLY A 204 -14.95 -17.40 -28.10
C GLY A 204 -15.48 -15.96 -27.99
N LYS A 205 -14.92 -15.10 -27.12
CA LYS A 205 -15.39 -13.72 -26.92
C LYS A 205 -14.58 -12.69 -27.72
N ALA A 206 -15.16 -11.51 -27.98
CA ALA A 206 -14.46 -10.42 -28.65
C ALA A 206 -13.31 -9.87 -27.78
N MET A 207 -12.25 -9.34 -28.40
CA MET A 207 -11.05 -8.83 -27.72
C MET A 207 -11.22 -7.38 -27.19
N VAL A 208 -12.45 -6.87 -27.14
CA VAL A 208 -12.74 -5.53 -26.63
C VAL A 208 -12.99 -5.64 -25.13
N ASP A 209 -12.18 -4.94 -24.34
CA ASP A 209 -12.37 -4.85 -22.88
C ASP A 209 -13.38 -3.72 -22.59
N GLN A 210 -14.26 -3.91 -21.62
CA GLN A 210 -15.26 -2.89 -21.26
C GLN A 210 -14.67 -1.72 -20.46
N ASP A 211 -13.57 -1.93 -19.73
CA ASP A 211 -12.97 -0.90 -18.88
C ASP A 211 -11.45 -0.84 -19.06
N GLU A 212 -10.96 0.20 -19.75
CA GLU A 212 -9.51 0.52 -19.83
C GLU A 212 -8.96 0.96 -18.47
N ILE A 213 -9.80 1.50 -17.58
CA ILE A 213 -9.45 1.98 -16.24
C ILE A 213 -8.91 0.83 -15.35
N LEU A 214 -9.48 -0.38 -15.48
CA LEU A 214 -9.02 -1.57 -14.77
C LEU A 214 -7.72 -2.16 -15.34
N SER A 215 -7.33 -1.73 -16.54
CA SER A 215 -6.11 -2.14 -17.24
C SER A 215 -4.98 -1.11 -17.14
N GLY A 216 -5.28 0.13 -16.74
CA GLY A 216 -4.36 1.26 -16.66
C GLY A 216 -3.46 1.22 -15.42
N GLU A 217 -2.46 0.33 -15.42
CA GLU A 217 -1.38 0.36 -14.42
C GLU A 217 -0.46 1.59 -14.54
N VAL A 218 -0.57 2.35 -15.62
CA VAL A 218 0.44 3.35 -16.01
C VAL A 218 0.14 4.76 -15.48
N MET A 219 -1.09 5.06 -15.06
CA MET A 219 -1.51 6.44 -14.75
C MET A 219 -1.44 6.81 -13.26
N PHE A 220 -1.32 5.82 -12.37
CA PHE A 220 -1.34 6.04 -10.92
C PHE A 220 -0.07 5.46 -10.29
N SER A 221 0.37 6.05 -9.17
CA SER A 221 1.60 5.71 -8.42
C SER A 221 1.68 4.26 -7.90
N GLY A 222 0.75 3.38 -8.29
CA GLY A 222 0.66 2.01 -7.82
C GLY A 222 0.16 1.89 -6.38
N VAL A 223 -0.18 3.00 -5.71
CA VAL A 223 -0.77 2.99 -4.36
C VAL A 223 -2.19 2.46 -4.42
N ARG A 224 -2.48 1.54 -3.50
CA ARG A 224 -3.75 0.82 -3.44
C ARG A 224 -4.44 1.03 -2.11
N SER A 225 -5.77 1.00 -2.12
CA SER A 225 -6.57 0.91 -0.90
C SER A 225 -6.30 -0.42 -0.21
N PHE A 226 -6.03 -0.43 1.08
CA PHE A 226 -5.64 -1.67 1.75
C PHE A 226 -6.79 -2.67 1.97
N ILE A 227 -8.06 -2.21 1.88
CA ILE A 227 -9.23 -3.08 2.04
C ILE A 227 -9.63 -3.73 0.71
N ASN A 228 -9.72 -2.91 -0.35
CA ASN A 228 -10.21 -3.38 -1.65
C ASN A 228 -9.06 -3.70 -2.64
N MET A 229 -7.83 -3.28 -2.34
CA MET A 229 -6.66 -3.34 -3.24
C MET A 229 -6.84 -2.57 -4.56
N ASP A 230 -7.89 -1.76 -4.66
CA ASP A 230 -8.18 -0.86 -5.77
C ASP A 230 -7.09 0.20 -5.90
N LEU A 231 -6.72 0.54 -7.13
CA LEU A 231 -5.77 1.62 -7.41
C LEU A 231 -6.38 2.94 -6.98
N LEU A 232 -5.73 3.62 -6.05
CA LEU A 232 -6.13 4.95 -5.65
C LEU A 232 -5.66 5.96 -6.71
N PRO A 233 -6.45 7.00 -7.02
CA PRO A 233 -6.08 8.02 -8.00
C PRO A 233 -5.04 8.99 -7.41
N LEU A 234 -3.90 8.43 -7.02
CA LEU A 234 -2.81 9.09 -6.32
C LEU A 234 -1.57 9.13 -7.21
N VAL A 235 -0.93 10.30 -7.25
CA VAL A 235 0.37 10.47 -7.90
C VAL A 235 1.42 10.83 -6.86
N GLU A 236 2.51 10.06 -6.81
CA GLU A 236 3.62 10.29 -5.89
C GLU A 236 4.47 11.47 -6.38
N PHE A 237 4.85 12.37 -5.47
CA PHE A 237 5.78 13.45 -5.78
C PHE A 237 6.85 13.58 -4.68
N ARG A 238 8.03 14.07 -5.06
CA ARG A 238 9.15 14.29 -4.12
C ARG A 238 9.19 15.75 -3.69
N ILE A 239 9.43 16.01 -2.40
CA ILE A 239 9.72 17.35 -1.90
C ILE A 239 11.23 17.63 -2.09
N PRO A 240 11.63 18.83 -2.56
CA PRO A 240 13.03 19.20 -2.72
C PRO A 240 13.81 19.16 -1.39
N GLU A 241 15.10 18.84 -1.47
CA GLU A 241 16.03 18.53 -0.36
C GLU A 241 16.32 19.68 0.62
N GLY A 242 15.58 20.79 0.55
CA GLY A 242 15.74 21.99 1.37
C GLY A 242 14.62 22.28 2.38
N MET A 243 13.58 21.44 2.49
CA MET A 243 12.49 21.64 3.46
C MET A 243 12.43 20.51 4.49
N SER A 244 12.38 20.88 5.77
CA SER A 244 12.23 19.94 6.88
C SER A 244 10.79 19.37 6.94
N ARG A 245 10.65 18.16 7.51
CA ARG A 245 9.36 17.44 7.67
C ARG A 245 8.27 18.30 8.33
N GLU A 246 8.69 19.24 9.19
CA GLU A 246 7.80 20.15 9.92
C GLU A 246 7.37 21.36 9.08
N GLU A 247 8.24 21.85 8.19
CA GLU A 247 7.90 22.95 7.27
C GLU A 247 6.91 22.50 6.20
N ALA A 248 7.09 21.29 5.64
CA ALA A 248 6.11 20.70 4.73
C ALA A 248 4.74 20.53 5.41
N GLN A 249 4.70 20.08 6.67
CA GLN A 249 3.45 19.96 7.42
C GLN A 249 2.82 21.32 7.77
N ARG A 250 3.62 22.33 8.09
CA ARG A 250 3.12 23.70 8.34
C ARG A 250 2.58 24.35 7.08
N LEU A 251 3.18 24.09 5.92
CA LEU A 251 2.73 24.62 4.63
C LEU A 251 1.43 23.96 4.16
N ILE A 252 1.24 22.66 4.43
CA ILE A 252 -0.05 21.96 4.24
C ILE A 252 -1.09 22.45 5.28
N GLY A 253 -0.61 22.84 6.47
CA GLY A 253 -1.43 23.34 7.57
C GLY A 253 -1.87 24.80 7.45
N SER A 254 -1.15 25.66 6.72
CA SER A 254 -1.53 27.06 6.54
C SER A 254 -2.53 27.20 5.39
N GLU A 255 -3.71 27.76 5.67
CA GLU A 255 -4.71 28.07 4.64
C GLU A 255 -4.12 29.01 3.58
N SER A 256 -4.34 28.71 2.30
CA SER A 256 -4.37 29.74 1.26
C SER A 256 -5.75 30.39 1.30
N GLU A 257 -5.83 31.71 1.49
CA GLU A 257 -7.09 32.42 1.36
C GLU A 257 -7.73 32.14 -0.01
N PRO A 258 -9.06 31.89 -0.08
CA PRO A 258 -9.72 31.73 -1.36
C PRO A 258 -9.55 33.04 -2.14
N ALA A 259 -8.91 32.96 -3.30
CA ALA A 259 -8.75 34.10 -4.20
C ALA A 259 -10.13 34.75 -4.42
N ALA A 260 -10.26 36.00 -3.97
CA ALA A 260 -11.50 36.74 -4.02
C ALA A 260 -12.03 36.77 -5.46
N ARG A 261 -13.27 36.27 -5.65
CA ARG A 261 -14.04 36.48 -6.88
C ARG A 261 -14.23 37.98 -7.09
N ARG A 262 -13.39 38.63 -7.91
CA ARG A 262 -13.67 39.97 -8.43
C ARG A 262 -14.69 39.87 -9.55
N GLY A 263 -15.96 40.02 -9.19
CA GLY A 263 -17.03 40.29 -10.14
C GLY A 263 -17.02 41.75 -10.58
N GLY A 264 -17.45 41.98 -11.82
CA GLY A 264 -18.01 43.25 -12.27
C GLY A 264 -17.26 43.92 -13.42
N GLY A 265 -17.51 43.47 -14.65
CA GLY A 265 -17.22 44.27 -15.84
C GLY A 265 -17.98 45.59 -15.81
N ALA A 266 -17.30 46.69 -16.08
CA ALA A 266 -17.91 48.02 -16.16
C ALA A 266 -18.38 48.27 -17.60
N GLU A 267 -19.69 48.17 -17.84
CA GLU A 267 -20.29 48.61 -19.10
C GLU A 267 -20.36 50.15 -19.13
N ARG A 268 -19.70 50.77 -20.12
CA ARG A 268 -19.85 52.20 -20.41
C ARG A 268 -20.74 52.37 -21.63
N ALA A 269 -21.97 52.81 -21.42
CA ALA A 269 -22.89 53.14 -22.50
C ALA A 269 -22.55 54.52 -23.09
N VAL A 270 -22.17 54.54 -24.38
CA VAL A 270 -22.17 55.77 -25.18
C VAL A 270 -23.16 55.58 -26.33
N ALA A 271 -24.02 56.59 -26.52
CA ALA A 271 -25.14 56.53 -27.45
C ALA A 271 -24.66 56.43 -28.90
N GLY A 272 -24.93 55.27 -29.52
CA GLY A 272 -24.71 55.04 -30.96
C GLY A 272 -23.72 53.91 -31.25
N GLY A 273 -24.12 52.67 -30.98
CA GLY A 273 -23.42 51.46 -31.40
C GLY A 273 -22.62 50.76 -30.30
N ASN A 274 -23.02 49.55 -29.92
CA ASN A 274 -22.21 48.66 -29.09
C ASN A 274 -21.03 48.15 -29.93
N VAL A 275 -19.86 48.76 -29.77
CA VAL A 275 -18.59 48.21 -30.25
C VAL A 275 -17.95 47.47 -29.09
N LEU A 276 -17.94 46.14 -29.16
CA LEU A 276 -17.12 45.32 -28.26
C LEU A 276 -15.66 45.49 -28.71
N SER A 277 -14.91 46.32 -28.00
CA SER A 277 -13.45 46.36 -28.14
C SER A 277 -12.89 45.17 -27.35
N MET A 278 -12.44 44.13 -28.05
CA MET A 278 -11.50 43.16 -27.48
C MET A 278 -10.16 43.89 -27.38
N GLU A 279 -9.94 44.56 -26.26
CA GLU A 279 -8.58 44.81 -25.80
C GLU A 279 -8.12 43.48 -25.20
N ASP A 280 -7.26 42.76 -25.93
CA ASP A 280 -6.54 41.61 -25.41
C ASP A 280 -5.71 42.09 -24.22
N ASP A 281 -6.26 41.92 -23.02
CA ASP A 281 -5.54 42.06 -21.76
C ASP A 281 -4.59 40.86 -21.64
N GLU A 282 -3.42 40.97 -22.29
CA GLU A 282 -2.25 40.11 -22.06
C GLU A 282 -1.66 40.38 -20.66
N GLY A 283 -2.51 40.26 -19.64
CA GLY A 283 -2.24 40.55 -18.25
C GLY A 283 -2.26 39.28 -17.40
N GLN A 284 -1.09 38.64 -17.27
CA GLN A 284 -0.72 37.85 -16.08
C GLN A 284 -1.38 36.46 -15.87
N ASP A 285 -1.48 35.63 -16.91
CA ASP A 285 -1.75 34.18 -16.75
C ASP A 285 -0.48 33.31 -16.61
N SER A 286 0.69 33.91 -16.35
CA SER A 286 1.95 33.17 -16.17
C SER A 286 1.94 32.21 -14.97
N MET A 287 1.01 32.36 -14.00
CA MET A 287 1.03 31.63 -12.73
C MET A 287 -0.04 30.53 -12.61
N GLY A 288 -0.99 30.46 -13.54
CA GLY A 288 -1.92 29.33 -13.72
C GLY A 288 -1.32 28.25 -14.63
N SER A 289 -0.40 28.66 -15.51
CA SER A 289 0.46 27.80 -16.30
C SER A 289 1.22 26.79 -15.44
N ASP A 290 1.86 27.23 -14.35
CA ASP A 290 2.74 26.36 -13.56
C ASP A 290 2.03 25.18 -12.87
N LEU A 291 0.78 25.36 -12.42
CA LEU A 291 -0.01 24.27 -11.81
C LEU A 291 -0.51 23.29 -12.88
N ALA A 292 -0.90 23.81 -14.04
CA ALA A 292 -1.31 23.01 -15.19
C ALA A 292 -0.13 22.27 -15.83
N GLU A 293 1.04 22.89 -15.87
CA GLU A 293 2.31 22.33 -16.33
C GLU A 293 2.79 21.24 -15.35
N PHE A 294 2.69 21.46 -14.03
CA PHE A 294 2.96 20.41 -13.04
C PHE A 294 1.94 19.26 -13.12
N GLN A 295 0.67 19.54 -13.40
CA GLN A 295 -0.35 18.49 -13.64
C GLN A 295 -0.05 17.71 -14.92
N GLN A 296 0.35 18.37 -15.99
CA GLN A 296 0.80 17.71 -17.22
C GLN A 296 2.09 16.93 -16.98
N GLN A 297 3.01 17.42 -16.14
CA GLN A 297 4.23 16.72 -15.76
C GLN A 297 3.94 15.49 -14.88
N LEU A 298 2.97 15.57 -13.95
CA LEU A 298 2.46 14.43 -13.17
C LEU A 298 1.80 13.37 -14.06
N LEU A 299 1.14 13.78 -15.16
CA LEU A 299 0.48 12.89 -16.11
C LEU A 299 1.42 12.32 -17.19
N SER A 300 2.57 12.98 -17.44
CA SER A 300 3.53 12.61 -18.50
C SER A 300 4.81 11.94 -17.98
N SER A 301 5.09 11.97 -16.67
CA SER A 301 6.22 11.27 -16.07
C SER A 301 5.93 9.78 -15.93
N ALA A 302 6.11 9.05 -17.04
CA ALA A 302 6.10 7.59 -17.10
C ALA A 302 7.48 6.95 -16.83
N ASP A 303 8.54 7.75 -16.61
CA ASP A 303 9.91 7.29 -16.41
C ASP A 303 10.44 7.65 -15.00
N ASP A 304 11.32 6.79 -14.46
CA ASP A 304 11.89 6.64 -13.10
C ASP A 304 12.24 7.89 -12.25
N SER A 305 12.07 9.12 -12.74
CA SER A 305 12.23 10.36 -11.97
C SER A 305 10.88 10.90 -11.51
N LEU A 306 10.55 10.64 -10.24
CA LEU A 306 9.38 11.24 -9.58
C LEU A 306 9.40 12.77 -9.70
N PRO A 307 8.27 13.42 -10.06
CA PRO A 307 8.21 14.86 -10.20
C PRO A 307 8.50 15.55 -8.86
N VAL A 308 9.42 16.51 -8.88
CA VAL A 308 9.77 17.32 -7.71
C VAL A 308 8.76 18.47 -7.63
N CYS A 309 7.98 18.52 -6.55
CA CYS A 309 7.00 19.57 -6.36
C CYS A 309 7.68 20.83 -5.78
N PRO A 310 7.72 21.96 -6.50
CA PRO A 310 8.28 23.19 -5.95
C PRO A 310 7.40 23.72 -4.80
N PRO A 311 8.02 24.39 -3.79
CA PRO A 311 7.34 24.81 -2.57
C PRO A 311 6.17 25.79 -2.81
N GLU A 312 6.20 26.53 -3.91
CA GLU A 312 5.13 27.47 -4.30
C GLU A 312 3.85 26.76 -4.80
N VAL A 313 4.00 25.56 -5.38
CA VAL A 313 2.85 24.75 -5.81
C VAL A 313 2.25 24.05 -4.59
N LEU A 314 3.05 23.61 -3.61
CA LEU A 314 2.58 23.03 -2.34
C LEU A 314 1.72 24.00 -1.52
N ARG A 315 2.05 25.31 -1.51
CA ARG A 315 1.27 26.36 -0.82
C ARG A 315 -0.13 26.57 -1.39
N ARG A 316 -0.36 26.19 -2.65
CA ARG A 316 -1.63 26.38 -3.36
C ARG A 316 -2.49 25.12 -3.40
N MET A 317 -1.96 23.97 -2.96
CA MET A 317 -2.71 22.72 -2.91
C MET A 317 -3.63 22.70 -1.69
N SER A 318 -4.88 22.25 -1.89
CA SER A 318 -5.85 22.15 -0.81
C SER A 318 -5.52 20.98 0.13
N ARG A 319 -5.89 21.10 1.41
CA ARG A 319 -5.67 20.08 2.45
C ARG A 319 -6.25 18.70 2.14
N GLY A 320 -7.26 18.63 1.25
CA GLY A 320 -7.87 17.38 0.82
C GLY A 320 -7.10 16.67 -0.29
N ASP A 321 -6.21 17.38 -0.99
CA ASP A 321 -5.55 16.86 -2.18
C ASP A 321 -4.16 16.27 -1.90
N VAL A 322 -3.60 16.47 -0.71
CA VAL A 322 -2.25 16.00 -0.36
C VAL A 322 -2.29 15.01 0.79
N LEU A 323 -1.88 13.78 0.53
CA LEU A 323 -1.78 12.70 1.51
C LEU A 323 -0.33 12.39 1.83
N VAL A 324 -0.03 12.21 3.12
CA VAL A 324 1.30 11.87 3.61
C VAL A 324 1.29 10.45 4.17
N GLN A 325 2.02 9.56 3.52
CA GLN A 325 2.28 8.22 4.05
C GLN A 325 3.53 8.27 4.92
N ARG A 326 3.32 8.24 6.24
CA ARG A 326 4.39 8.16 7.21
C ARG A 326 4.95 6.75 7.29
N SER A 327 6.26 6.62 7.14
CA SER A 327 6.91 5.34 7.37
C SER A 327 7.10 5.11 8.87
N GLN A 328 6.96 3.86 9.33
CA GLN A 328 7.19 3.49 10.72
C GLN A 328 8.69 3.48 11.06
N CYS A 329 9.56 3.41 10.04
CA CYS A 329 10.99 3.63 10.15
C CYS A 329 11.33 5.11 9.95
N ARG A 330 11.90 5.77 10.96
CA ARG A 330 12.39 7.16 10.84
C ARG A 330 13.44 7.35 9.74
N ALA A 331 14.18 6.28 9.43
CA ALA A 331 15.20 6.20 8.39
C ALA A 331 14.66 6.19 6.95
N VAL A 332 13.38 5.85 6.77
CA VAL A 332 12.73 5.90 5.45
C VAL A 332 12.08 7.26 5.30
N SER A 333 12.29 7.90 4.15
CA SER A 333 11.63 9.16 3.83
C SER A 333 10.12 8.97 3.72
N ASP A 334 9.35 9.88 4.32
CA ASP A 334 7.90 9.92 4.15
C ASP A 334 7.55 10.14 2.68
N ARG A 335 6.51 9.45 2.20
CA ARG A 335 6.04 9.57 0.81
C ARG A 335 4.87 10.54 0.75
N TYR A 336 4.86 11.39 -0.27
CA TYR A 336 3.85 12.42 -0.49
C TYR A 336 3.06 12.10 -1.75
N PHE A 337 1.75 12.12 -1.64
CA PHE A 337 0.84 11.78 -2.73
C PHE A 337 -0.15 12.91 -2.96
N ARG A 338 -0.46 13.15 -4.24
CA ARG A 338 -1.53 14.04 -4.66
C ARG A 338 -2.75 13.25 -5.12
N LEU A 339 -3.92 13.58 -4.60
CA LEU A 339 -5.21 13.09 -5.05
C LEU A 339 -5.63 13.80 -6.35
N MET A 340 -5.82 13.02 -7.41
CA MET A 340 -6.24 13.53 -8.71
C MET A 340 -7.76 13.58 -8.86
N ALA A 341 -8.49 12.82 -8.04
CA ALA A 341 -9.96 12.78 -8.01
C ALA A 341 -10.46 13.06 -6.59
N PRO A 342 -10.85 14.31 -6.26
CA PRO A 342 -11.28 14.69 -4.91
C PRO A 342 -12.60 14.04 -4.49
N ASP A 343 -13.34 13.43 -5.42
CA ASP A 343 -14.58 12.70 -5.15
C ASP A 343 -14.35 11.38 -4.39
N VAL A 344 -13.12 10.86 -4.40
CA VAL A 344 -12.75 9.66 -3.64
C VAL A 344 -12.21 10.10 -2.28
N GLY A 345 -13.01 9.96 -1.23
CA GLY A 345 -12.56 10.16 0.15
C GLY A 345 -11.45 9.16 0.48
N ILE A 346 -10.26 9.64 0.87
CA ILE A 346 -9.14 8.79 1.27
C ILE A 346 -8.71 9.12 2.69
N VAL A 347 -8.67 8.10 3.53
CA VAL A 347 -8.24 8.18 4.93
C VAL A 347 -6.88 7.49 5.09
N VAL A 348 -5.95 8.16 5.76
CA VAL A 348 -4.67 7.59 6.17
C VAL A 348 -4.76 7.18 7.63
N CYS A 349 -4.51 5.91 7.94
CA CYS A 349 -4.52 5.43 9.31
C CYS A 349 -3.28 5.91 10.08
N ALA A 350 -3.49 6.55 11.23
CA ALA A 350 -2.41 7.06 12.07
C ALA A 350 -1.52 5.96 12.69
N ALA A 351 -2.03 4.74 12.85
CA ALA A 351 -1.30 3.63 13.49
C ALA A 351 -0.44 2.83 12.50
N CYS A 352 -0.93 2.59 11.28
CA CYS A 352 -0.23 1.77 10.29
C CYS A 352 0.33 2.56 9.10
N GLY A 353 -0.05 3.84 8.93
CA GLY A 353 0.36 4.68 7.80
C GLY A 353 -0.25 4.27 6.45
N ARG A 354 -1.19 3.31 6.43
CA ARG A 354 -1.82 2.81 5.20
C ARG A 354 -2.99 3.70 4.79
N MET A 355 -3.27 3.71 3.49
CA MET A 355 -4.34 4.49 2.88
C MET A 355 -5.57 3.61 2.60
N PHE A 356 -6.75 4.19 2.81
CA PHE A 356 -8.04 3.54 2.66
C PHE A 356 -8.97 4.46 1.88
N ALA A 357 -9.68 3.94 0.89
CA ALA A 357 -10.84 4.64 0.33
C ALA A 357 -12.02 4.52 1.31
N GLU A 358 -12.76 5.61 1.52
CA GLU A 358 -13.99 5.66 2.34
C GLU A 358 -15.18 4.91 1.72
#